data_AF-A0A2P6RXN3-F1
#
_entry.id   AF-A0A2P6RXN3-F1
#
_cell.length_a   1.000
_cell.length_b   1.000
_cell.length_c   1.000
_cell.angle_alpha   90.00
_cell.angle_beta   90.00
_cell.angle_gamma   90.00
#
_symmetry.space_group_name_H-M   'P 1'
#
loop_
_entity.id
_entity.type
_entity.pdbx_description
1 polymer ?
#
loop_
_entity_poly.entity_id
_entity_poly.type
_entity_poly.pdbx_seq_one_letter_code
_entity_poly.pdbx_strand_id
1 'polypeptide(L)' 'MVLTSTGAKRREFKSHLTTRYILPYRDNPEAIDSRPEDYLFINQLDWEIFVKDRLSDKFLELHEKQK' A
#
# COMPACT_ATOMS: atom_id res chain seq x y z
N MET A 1 16.78 -24.80 0.10
CA MET A 1 15.95 -23.95 0.98
C MET A 1 15.13 -23.01 0.09
N VAL A 2 13.98 -23.46 -0.43
CA VAL A 2 13.18 -22.69 -1.40
C VAL A 2 11.72 -22.86 -1.04
N LEU A 3 11.22 -22.09 -0.07
CA LEU A 3 9.77 -21.95 0.21
C LEU A 3 9.40 -20.57 0.79
N THR A 4 10.19 -19.52 0.56
CA THR A 4 9.88 -18.16 1.08
C THR A 4 9.61 -17.12 -0.01
N SER A 5 9.35 -17.55 -1.25
CA SER A 5 9.20 -16.65 -2.40
C SER A 5 7.82 -15.99 -2.52
N THR A 6 6.76 -16.54 -1.92
CA THR A 6 5.40 -15.96 -2.00
C THR A 6 5.17 -14.82 -1.01
N GLY A 7 5.73 -14.92 0.21
CA GLY A 7 5.59 -13.90 1.24
C GLY A 7 6.37 -12.62 0.93
N ALA A 8 7.57 -12.76 0.38
CA ALA A 8 8.40 -11.64 -0.06
C ALA A 8 7.71 -10.86 -1.19
N LYS A 9 7.19 -11.56 -2.22
CA LYS A 9 6.48 -10.93 -3.35
C LYS A 9 5.27 -10.12 -2.88
N ARG A 10 4.52 -10.61 -1.89
CA ARG A 10 3.36 -9.90 -1.30
C ARG A 10 3.77 -8.68 -0.47
N ARG A 11 4.89 -8.76 0.25
CA ARG A 11 5.43 -7.62 1.02
C ARG A 11 5.94 -6.52 0.08
N GLU A 12 6.71 -6.89 -0.94
CA GLU A 12 7.20 -5.99 -1.99
C GLU A 12 6.04 -5.33 -2.74
N PHE A 13 5.01 -6.12 -3.08
CA PHE A 13 3.79 -5.62 -3.69
C PHE A 13 3.13 -4.52 -2.84
N LYS A 14 2.92 -4.76 -1.54
CA LYS A 14 2.34 -3.77 -0.62
C LYS A 14 3.22 -2.53 -0.49
N SER A 15 4.54 -2.68 -0.38
CA SER A 15 5.49 -1.56 -0.35
C SER A 15 5.39 -0.72 -1.64
N HIS A 16 5.42 -1.38 -2.79
CA HIS A 16 5.37 -0.71 -4.09
C HIS A 16 4.05 0.05 -4.28
N LEU A 17 2.93 -0.55 -3.88
CA LEU A 17 1.62 0.10 -3.88
C LEU A 17 1.60 1.33 -2.97
N THR A 18 2.16 1.21 -1.76
CA THR A 18 2.19 2.31 -0.81
C THR A 18 3.06 3.46 -1.29
N THR A 19 4.26 3.19 -1.81
CA THR A 19 5.18 4.21 -2.30
C THR A 19 4.72 4.88 -3.59
N ARG A 20 4.09 4.14 -4.52
CA ARG A 20 3.65 4.73 -5.80
C ARG A 20 2.25 5.31 -5.78
N TYR A 21 1.33 4.74 -5.00
CA TYR A 21 -0.09 5.07 -5.07
C TYR A 21 -0.65 5.71 -3.78
N ILE A 22 0.00 5.55 -2.62
CA ILE A 22 -0.51 6.11 -1.35
C ILE A 22 0.30 7.34 -0.91
N LEU A 23 1.62 7.25 -0.92
CA LEU A 23 2.53 8.34 -0.51
C LEU A 23 2.38 9.63 -1.35
N PRO A 24 2.45 9.60 -2.70
CA PRO A 24 2.36 10.82 -3.51
C PRO A 24 0.94 11.37 -3.61
N TYR A 25 -0.06 10.52 -3.43
CA TYR A 25 -1.47 10.92 -3.52
C TYR A 25 -2.08 11.21 -2.14
N ARG A 26 -1.30 11.27 -1.06
CA ARG A 26 -1.82 11.59 0.30
C ARG A 26 -2.62 12.90 0.35
N ASP A 27 -2.29 13.81 -0.57
CA ASP A 27 -2.94 15.12 -0.75
C ASP A 27 -4.19 15.04 -1.64
N ASN A 28 -4.31 13.97 -2.43
CA ASN A 28 -5.40 13.69 -3.36
C ASN A 28 -6.12 12.40 -2.96
N PRO A 29 -6.95 12.43 -1.91
CA PRO A 29 -7.66 11.25 -1.42
C PRO A 29 -8.55 10.63 -2.50
N GLU A 30 -9.08 11.40 -3.45
CA GLU A 30 -9.90 10.88 -4.56
C GLU A 30 -9.13 9.92 -5.49
N ALA A 31 -7.82 10.16 -5.65
CA ALA A 31 -6.94 9.30 -6.45
C ALA A 31 -6.51 8.03 -5.70
N ILE A 32 -6.57 8.03 -4.36
CA ILE A 32 -6.29 6.85 -3.54
C ILE A 32 -7.57 6.08 -3.20
N ASP A 33 -8.71 6.73 -3.03
CA ASP A 33 -9.96 6.11 -2.57
C ASP A 33 -10.47 5.08 -3.60
N SER A 34 -10.25 5.38 -4.88
CA SER A 34 -10.56 4.46 -5.96
C SER A 34 -9.46 3.41 -6.13
N ARG A 35 -9.85 2.13 -6.11
CA ARG A 35 -8.93 1.03 -6.43
C ARG A 35 -8.40 1.23 -7.85
N PRO A 36 -7.09 1.07 -8.09
CA PRO A 36 -6.57 1.02 -9.44
C PRO A 36 -7.23 -0.14 -10.20
N GLU A 37 -7.57 0.08 -11.46
CA GLU A 37 -8.19 -0.93 -12.33
C GLU A 37 -7.29 -2.17 -12.50
N ASP A 38 -5.97 -2.00 -12.36
CA ASP A 38 -4.99 -3.10 -12.30
C ASP A 38 -5.12 -3.99 -11.05
N TYR A 39 -5.78 -3.52 -9.99
CA TYR A 39 -5.89 -4.18 -8.68
C TYR A 39 -7.34 -4.47 -8.28
N LEU A 40 -8.20 -4.76 -9.25
CA LEU A 40 -9.60 -5.16 -9.06
C LEU A 40 -9.79 -6.41 -8.17
N PHE A 41 -8.74 -7.22 -7.98
CA PHE A 41 -8.74 -8.40 -7.12
C PHE A 41 -8.75 -8.08 -5.61
N ILE A 42 -8.40 -6.86 -5.21
CA ILE A 42 -8.48 -6.41 -3.80
C ILE A 42 -9.87 -5.85 -3.60
N ASN A 43 -10.68 -6.26 -2.63
CA ASN A 43 -12.00 -5.63 -2.41
C ASN A 43 -11.88 -4.15 -2.09
N GLN A 44 -12.93 -3.36 -2.37
CA GLN A 44 -12.93 -1.93 -2.04
C GLN A 44 -12.82 -1.69 -0.54
N LEU A 45 -13.48 -2.53 0.26
CA LEU A 45 -13.35 -2.52 1.72
C LEU A 45 -11.91 -2.81 2.19
N ASP A 46 -11.29 -3.85 1.65
CA ASP A 46 -9.88 -4.18 1.95
C ASP A 46 -8.95 -3.04 1.55
N TRP A 47 -9.23 -2.40 0.42
CA TRP A 47 -8.47 -1.26 -0.08
C TRP A 47 -8.60 -0.03 0.82
N GLU A 48 -9.83 0.35 1.20
CA GLU A 48 -10.07 1.50 2.07
C GLU A 48 -9.41 1.31 3.46
N ILE A 49 -9.50 0.11 4.03
CA ILE A 49 -8.82 -0.25 5.28
C ILE A 49 -7.30 -0.18 5.11
N PHE A 50 -6.78 -0.68 3.98
CA PHE A 50 -5.35 -0.63 3.69
C PHE A 50 -4.84 0.80 3.51
N VAL A 51 -5.56 1.65 2.79
CA VAL A 51 -5.23 3.06 2.61
C VAL A 51 -5.21 3.77 3.95
N LYS A 52 -6.23 3.58 4.80
CA LYS A 52 -6.27 4.14 6.16
C LYS A 52 -5.11 3.67 7.03
N ASP A 53 -4.73 2.39 6.99
CA ASP A 53 -3.57 1.85 7.71
C ASP A 53 -2.25 2.49 7.24
N ARG A 54 -2.10 2.66 5.92
CA ARG A 54 -0.88 3.21 5.30
C ARG A 54 -0.75 4.73 5.38
N LEU A 55 -1.88 5.44 5.39
CA LEU A 55 -1.94 6.89 5.56
C LEU A 55 -1.76 7.30 7.02
N SER A 56 -1.82 6.35 7.96
CA SER A 56 -1.56 6.61 9.36
C SER A 56 -0.13 7.12 9.56
N ASP A 57 0.03 8.20 10.33
CA ASP A 57 1.32 8.86 10.59
C ASP A 57 2.39 7.89 11.09
N LYS A 58 1.98 6.87 11.86
CA LYS A 58 2.87 5.79 12.32
C LYS A 58 3.55 5.04 11.19
N PHE A 59 2.85 4.83 10.07
CA PHE A 59 3.40 4.11 8.93
C PHE A 59 4.38 5.00 8.15
N LEU A 60 4.04 6.28 7.97
CA LEU A 60 4.92 7.27 7.35
C LEU A 60 6.22 7.45 8.15
N GLU A 61 6.13 7.61 9.47
CA GLU A 61 7.31 7.71 10.34
C GLU A 61 8.22 6.46 10.26
N LEU A 62 7.62 5.27 10.22
CA LEU A 62 8.37 4.01 10.11
C LEU A 62 9.03 3.85 8.72
N HIS A 63 8.42 4.42 7.69
CA HIS A 63 8.97 4.44 6.33
C HIS A 63 10.12 5.44 6.21
N GLU A 64 9.97 6.64 6.76
CA GLU A 64 11.03 7.66 6.79
C GLU A 64 12.23 7.22 7.63
N LYS A 65 12.02 6.51 8.74
CA LYS A 65 13.12 5.95 9.56
C LYS A 65 13.90 4.81 8.91
N GLN A 66 13.34 4.17 7.87
CA GLN A 66 14.01 3.08 7.13
C GLN A 66 14.78 3.58 5.90
N LYS A 67 14.79 4.90 5.65
CA LYS A 67 15.59 5.54 4.61
C LYS A 67 16.99 5.87 5.13
#